data_AF-A0A1J4U3F7-F1
#
_entry.id   AF-A0A1J4U3F7-F1
#
_cell.length_a   1.000
_cell.length_b   1.000
_cell.length_c   1.000
_cell.angle_alpha   90.00
_cell.angle_beta   90.00
_cell.angle_gamma   90.00
#
_symmetry.space_group_name_H-M   'P 1'
#
loop_
_entity.id
_entity.type
_entity.pdbx_description
1 polymer ?
#
loop_
_entity_poly.entity_id
_entity_poly.type
_entity_poly.pdbx_seq_one_letter_code
_entity_poly.pdbx_strand_id
1 'polypeptide(L)'
;MKSVKIGAQEWMSENLNVSRYRNGDTIPEVKAQYEWRNLKTGAWCYYKNDPKNGEKYGKLYNWYAVNDPRGLAPEGWRIPARSEFLELQTAVNDSSTKLKAVGEGSGLGAGTNTTGFSALLGGYRGYYGYFYYLGYDTYFWSSSEGQTPFASSIYFYSNGSFLFFYDFDKVYGFSVRCIK
;
A
#
# COMPACT_ATOMS: atom_id res chain seq x y z
N MET A 1 -12.56 2.87 -11.47
CA MET A 1 -11.18 2.65 -11.00
C MET A 1 -10.38 2.13 -12.17
N LYS A 2 -9.20 2.68 -12.44
CA LYS A 2 -8.34 2.19 -13.51
C LYS A 2 -7.62 0.91 -13.08
N SER A 3 -7.43 0.01 -14.04
CA SER A 3 -6.79 -1.27 -13.83
C SER A 3 -5.79 -1.60 -14.92
N VAL A 4 -4.91 -2.54 -14.63
CA VAL A 4 -3.90 -3.03 -15.57
C VAL A 4 -3.69 -4.53 -15.39
N LYS A 5 -3.48 -5.24 -16.50
CA LYS A 5 -3.20 -6.67 -16.49
C LYS A 5 -1.69 -6.90 -16.42
N ILE A 6 -1.24 -7.66 -15.43
CA ILE A 6 0.16 -8.03 -15.23
C ILE A 6 0.21 -9.54 -15.06
N GLY A 7 0.77 -10.24 -16.06
CA GLY A 7 0.65 -11.69 -16.14
C GLY A 7 -0.81 -12.14 -16.19
N ALA A 8 -1.20 -13.01 -15.25
CA ALA A 8 -2.57 -13.50 -15.12
C ALA A 8 -3.49 -12.59 -14.28
N GLN A 9 -2.93 -11.60 -13.58
CA GLN A 9 -3.63 -10.81 -12.57
C GLN A 9 -4.07 -9.45 -13.10
N GLU A 10 -5.19 -8.93 -12.60
CA GLU A 10 -5.68 -7.57 -12.89
C GLU A 10 -5.59 -6.68 -11.64
N TRP A 11 -4.69 -5.70 -11.68
CA TRP A 11 -4.35 -4.83 -10.57
C TRP A 11 -4.92 -3.43 -10.72
N MET A 12 -5.26 -2.76 -9.63
CA MET A 12 -5.49 -1.31 -9.65
C MET A 12 -4.20 -0.57 -10.03
N SER A 13 -4.30 0.40 -10.93
CA SER A 13 -3.17 1.29 -11.29
C SER A 13 -3.08 2.54 -10.40
N GLU A 14 -4.09 2.78 -9.53
CA GLU A 14 -4.12 3.88 -8.55
C GLU A 14 -4.25 3.35 -7.10
N ASN A 15 -3.67 4.05 -6.12
CA ASN A 15 -3.72 3.62 -4.72
C ASN A 15 -5.16 3.73 -4.20
N LEU A 16 -5.58 2.80 -3.35
CA LEU A 16 -6.92 2.83 -2.80
C LEU A 16 -7.14 4.10 -1.96
N ASN A 17 -8.25 4.80 -2.18
CA ASN A 17 -8.53 6.08 -1.54
C ASN A 17 -9.95 6.19 -0.97
N VAL A 18 -10.46 5.12 -0.35
CA VAL A 18 -11.79 5.09 0.28
C VAL A 18 -11.75 5.59 1.73
N SER A 19 -12.87 6.08 2.25
CA SER A 19 -13.03 6.46 3.67
C SER A 19 -14.17 5.71 4.35
N ARG A 20 -14.72 4.72 3.66
CA ARG A 20 -15.80 3.85 4.13
C ARG A 20 -15.45 2.41 3.80
N TYR A 21 -15.84 1.50 4.67
CA TYR A 21 -15.89 0.08 4.34
C TYR A 21 -17.01 -0.20 3.34
N ARG A 22 -17.00 -1.40 2.75
CA ARG A 22 -17.97 -1.82 1.74
C ARG A 22 -19.40 -1.82 2.25
N ASN A 23 -19.60 -2.08 3.55
CA ASN A 23 -20.92 -1.98 4.18
C ASN A 23 -21.42 -0.54 4.41
N GLY A 24 -20.62 0.49 4.08
CA GLY A 24 -20.96 1.90 4.23
C GLY A 24 -20.43 2.56 5.51
N ASP A 25 -19.95 1.79 6.50
CA ASP A 25 -19.42 2.32 7.75
C ASP A 25 -18.18 3.19 7.50
N THR A 26 -18.08 4.29 8.24
CA THR A 26 -16.93 5.19 8.15
C THR A 26 -15.68 4.53 8.73
N ILE A 27 -14.56 4.67 8.03
CA ILE A 27 -13.23 4.39 8.57
C ILE A 27 -12.69 5.70 9.17
N PRO A 28 -12.28 5.75 10.45
CA PRO A 28 -11.84 6.99 11.08
C PRO A 28 -10.54 7.52 10.45
N GLU A 29 -10.50 8.83 10.19
CA GLU A 29 -9.26 9.54 9.92
C GLU A 29 -8.57 9.86 11.25
N VAL A 30 -7.44 9.22 11.54
CA VAL A 30 -6.73 9.42 12.81
C VAL A 30 -5.45 10.20 12.54
N LYS A 31 -5.38 11.45 13.01
CA LYS A 31 -4.22 12.34 12.76
C LYS A 31 -3.22 12.34 13.89
N ALA A 32 -3.69 12.24 15.13
CA ALA A 32 -2.84 12.30 16.32
C ALA A 32 -1.90 11.09 16.38
N GLN A 33 -0.62 11.38 16.63
CA GLN A 33 0.41 10.37 16.69
C GLN A 33 0.17 9.34 17.79
N TYR A 34 -0.13 9.82 18.99
CA TYR A 34 -0.34 8.99 20.17
C TYR A 34 -1.57 8.08 20.00
N GLU A 35 -2.63 8.56 19.37
CA GLU A 35 -3.80 7.74 19.07
C GLU A 35 -3.45 6.64 18.07
N TRP A 36 -2.79 7.00 16.96
CA TRP A 36 -2.47 6.07 15.89
C TRP A 36 -1.73 4.83 16.39
N ARG A 37 -0.63 5.01 17.14
CA ARG A 37 0.22 3.91 17.62
C ARG A 37 -0.48 2.92 18.57
N ASN A 38 -1.62 3.33 19.15
CA ASN A 38 -2.39 2.53 20.10
C ASN A 38 -3.61 1.86 19.46
N LEU A 39 -3.88 2.11 18.18
CA LEU A 39 -5.05 1.57 17.49
C LEU A 39 -5.00 0.04 17.43
N LYS A 40 -6.17 -0.57 17.69
CA LYS A 40 -6.50 -1.97 17.41
C LYS A 40 -7.70 -2.10 16.47
N THR A 41 -8.10 -0.98 15.86
CA THR A 41 -9.22 -0.85 14.93
C THR A 41 -8.75 -0.18 13.65
N GLY A 42 -9.49 -0.37 12.56
CA GLY A 42 -9.14 0.22 11.28
C GLY A 42 -9.14 1.75 11.30
N ALA A 43 -8.14 2.35 10.68
CA ALA A 43 -8.01 3.79 10.50
C ALA A 43 -7.24 4.13 9.22
N TRP A 44 -7.38 5.37 8.77
CA TRP A 44 -6.58 5.93 7.69
C TRP A 44 -6.05 7.34 8.02
N CYS A 45 -5.07 7.78 7.27
CA CYS A 45 -4.62 9.17 7.23
C CYS A 45 -3.97 9.48 5.87
N TYR A 46 -3.88 10.76 5.51
CA TYR A 46 -2.96 11.19 4.45
C TYR A 46 -1.52 11.26 4.97
N TYR A 47 -0.54 11.14 4.08
CA TYR A 47 0.85 11.39 4.47
C TYR A 47 1.01 12.80 5.06
N LYS A 48 1.64 12.91 6.23
CA LYS A 48 1.73 14.14 7.04
C LYS A 48 0.39 14.76 7.43
N ASN A 49 -0.71 14.00 7.36
CA ASN A 49 -2.08 14.49 7.54
C ASN A 49 -2.47 15.65 6.59
N ASP A 50 -1.80 15.74 5.43
CA ASP A 50 -2.04 16.79 4.44
C ASP A 50 -2.88 16.23 3.27
N PRO A 51 -4.11 16.74 3.05
CA PRO A 51 -4.97 16.32 1.94
C PRO A 51 -4.33 16.45 0.55
N LYS A 52 -3.39 17.38 0.34
CA LYS A 52 -2.67 17.51 -0.95
C LYS A 52 -1.83 16.28 -1.26
N ASN A 53 -1.29 15.62 -0.23
CA ASN A 53 -0.62 14.32 -0.43
C ASN A 53 -1.62 13.22 -0.77
N GLY A 54 -2.88 13.34 -0.31
CA GLY A 54 -3.96 12.43 -0.65
C GLY A 54 -4.36 12.46 -2.12
N GLU A 55 -4.29 13.63 -2.76
CA GLU A 55 -4.55 13.77 -4.20
C GLU A 55 -3.51 13.02 -5.05
N LYS A 56 -2.25 13.03 -4.63
CA LYS A 56 -1.15 12.35 -5.35
C LYS A 56 -1.00 10.89 -4.97
N TYR A 57 -0.89 10.59 -3.68
CA TYR A 57 -0.47 9.27 -3.17
C TYR A 57 -1.63 8.43 -2.63
N GLY A 58 -2.82 9.02 -2.45
CA GLY A 58 -3.93 8.34 -1.77
C GLY A 58 -3.76 8.28 -0.26
N LYS A 59 -4.49 7.35 0.37
CA LYS A 59 -4.52 7.17 1.82
C LYS A 59 -3.55 6.10 2.28
N LEU A 60 -3.04 6.27 3.49
CA LEU A 60 -2.36 5.24 4.25
C LEU A 60 -3.37 4.61 5.22
N TYR A 61 -3.43 3.28 5.23
CA TYR A 61 -4.31 2.52 6.12
C TYR A 61 -3.46 1.68 7.07
N ASN A 62 -3.94 1.51 8.30
CA ASN A 62 -3.41 0.45 9.15
C ASN A 62 -3.96 -0.91 8.72
N TRP A 63 -3.29 -1.99 9.13
CA TRP A 63 -3.69 -3.34 8.70
C TRP A 63 -5.04 -3.76 9.28
N TYR A 64 -5.44 -3.21 10.42
CA TYR A 64 -6.78 -3.44 10.97
C TYR A 64 -7.89 -2.97 10.03
N ALA A 65 -7.68 -1.90 9.24
CA ALA A 65 -8.63 -1.50 8.21
C ALA A 65 -8.58 -2.48 7.02
N VAL A 66 -7.37 -2.91 6.64
CA VAL A 66 -7.14 -3.83 5.51
C VAL A 66 -7.85 -5.16 5.71
N ASN A 67 -7.82 -5.71 6.92
CA ASN A 67 -8.41 -7.01 7.26
C ASN A 67 -9.74 -6.89 8.03
N ASP A 68 -10.42 -5.74 7.97
CA ASP A 68 -11.71 -5.57 8.63
C ASP A 68 -12.80 -6.39 7.91
N PRO A 69 -13.65 -7.15 8.64
CA PRO A 69 -14.70 -7.98 8.05
C PRO A 69 -15.74 -7.19 7.24
N ARG A 70 -15.87 -5.87 7.47
CA ARG A 70 -16.74 -4.98 6.69
C ARG A 70 -16.20 -4.71 5.28
N GLY A 71 -14.95 -5.06 5.01
CA GLY A 71 -14.31 -5.03 3.70
C GLY A 71 -13.80 -3.63 3.31
N LEU A 72 -12.48 -3.47 3.24
CA LEU A 72 -11.86 -2.22 2.77
C LEU A 72 -11.96 -2.04 1.25
N ALA A 73 -11.82 -3.13 0.50
CA ALA A 73 -11.81 -3.07 -0.95
C ALA A 73 -13.22 -2.78 -1.51
N PRO A 74 -13.35 -1.97 -2.57
CA PRO A 74 -14.61 -1.75 -3.28
C PRO A 74 -15.23 -3.05 -3.82
N GLU A 75 -16.49 -3.00 -4.22
CA GLU A 75 -17.16 -4.14 -4.86
C GLU A 75 -16.42 -4.57 -6.14
N GLY A 76 -16.31 -5.88 -6.35
CA GLY A 76 -15.54 -6.48 -7.46
C GLY A 76 -14.02 -6.42 -7.29
N TRP A 77 -13.53 -5.94 -6.14
CA TRP A 77 -12.12 -5.87 -5.79
C TRP A 77 -11.86 -6.53 -4.44
N ARG A 78 -10.61 -6.92 -4.23
CA ARG A 78 -10.12 -7.46 -2.95
C ARG A 78 -8.68 -7.01 -2.68
N ILE A 79 -8.29 -7.12 -1.41
CA ILE A 79 -6.92 -6.86 -0.99
C ILE A 79 -6.07 -8.10 -1.35
N PRO A 80 -4.96 -7.92 -2.07
CA PRO A 80 -4.08 -9.02 -2.46
C PRO A 80 -3.51 -9.74 -1.24
N ALA A 81 -3.49 -11.06 -1.29
CA ALA A 81 -2.72 -11.89 -0.37
C ALA A 81 -1.24 -11.89 -0.75
N ARG A 82 -0.39 -12.41 0.14
CA ARG A 82 1.07 -12.49 -0.08
C ARG A 82 1.40 -13.34 -1.30
N SER A 83 0.68 -14.44 -1.51
CA SER A 83 0.83 -15.30 -2.70
C SER A 83 0.63 -14.54 -4.00
N GLU A 84 -0.26 -13.57 -4.02
CA GLU A 84 -0.58 -12.81 -5.23
C GLU A 84 0.48 -11.76 -5.53
N PHE A 85 1.05 -11.17 -4.49
CA PHE A 85 2.25 -10.35 -4.64
C PHE A 85 3.47 -11.18 -5.09
N LEU A 86 3.58 -12.46 -4.69
CA LEU A 86 4.63 -13.36 -5.19
C LEU A 86 4.43 -13.71 -6.68
N GLU A 87 3.18 -13.89 -7.11
CA GLU A 87 2.84 -14.03 -8.53
C GLU A 87 3.16 -12.75 -9.31
N LEU A 88 2.85 -11.56 -8.76
CA LEU A 88 3.22 -10.28 -9.37
C LEU A 88 4.75 -10.16 -9.50
N GLN A 89 5.49 -10.45 -8.44
CA GLN A 89 6.96 -10.46 -8.43
C GLN A 89 7.50 -11.38 -9.53
N THR A 90 6.96 -12.59 -9.63
CA THR A 90 7.30 -13.56 -10.69
C THR A 90 7.02 -12.99 -12.07
N ALA A 91 5.83 -12.41 -12.28
CA ALA A 91 5.41 -11.86 -13.58
C ALA A 91 6.30 -10.72 -14.08
N VAL A 92 6.96 -9.97 -13.18
CA VAL A 92 7.88 -8.89 -13.55
C VAL A 92 9.35 -9.30 -13.56
N ASN A 93 9.66 -10.58 -13.32
CA ASN A 93 11.00 -11.12 -13.10
C ASN A 93 11.73 -10.37 -11.97
N ASP A 94 11.03 -10.20 -10.85
CA ASP A 94 11.50 -9.49 -9.65
C ASP A 94 11.97 -8.04 -9.90
N SER A 95 11.51 -7.41 -10.98
CA SER A 95 11.91 -6.06 -11.35
C SER A 95 10.94 -5.02 -10.80
N SER A 96 11.31 -4.37 -9.69
CA SER A 96 10.51 -3.29 -9.09
C SER A 96 10.46 -2.04 -9.97
N THR A 97 11.47 -1.82 -10.82
CA THR A 97 11.50 -0.69 -11.77
C THR A 97 10.35 -0.74 -12.77
N LYS A 98 9.92 -1.93 -13.21
CA LYS A 98 8.78 -2.10 -14.12
C LYS A 98 7.43 -1.72 -13.51
N LEU A 99 7.35 -1.68 -12.18
CA LEU A 99 6.14 -1.41 -11.40
C LEU A 99 6.08 0.03 -10.87
N LYS A 100 7.23 0.65 -10.59
CA LYS A 100 7.31 2.06 -10.19
C LYS A 100 6.91 2.99 -11.33
N ALA A 101 6.23 4.08 -11.00
CA ALA A 101 5.88 5.12 -11.97
C ALA A 101 7.15 5.79 -12.55
N VAL A 102 7.04 6.31 -13.77
CA VAL A 102 8.12 7.10 -14.37
C VAL A 102 8.37 8.35 -13.54
N GLY A 103 9.65 8.65 -13.27
CA GLY A 103 10.06 9.77 -12.42
C GLY A 103 10.13 9.43 -10.92
N GLU A 104 9.73 8.22 -10.53
CA GLU A 104 9.94 7.69 -9.18
C GLU A 104 11.22 6.84 -9.15
N GLY A 105 11.94 6.88 -8.03
CA GLY A 105 13.20 6.15 -7.86
C GLY A 105 14.41 6.83 -8.53
N SER A 106 15.58 6.22 -8.36
CA SER A 106 16.86 6.76 -8.85
C SER A 106 17.85 5.64 -9.17
N GLY A 107 18.85 5.94 -10.01
CA GLY A 107 19.87 4.95 -10.40
C GLY A 107 19.27 3.66 -10.94
N LEU A 108 19.71 2.51 -10.40
CA LEU A 108 19.19 1.19 -10.77
C LEU A 108 17.72 0.97 -10.39
N GLY A 109 17.18 1.77 -9.46
CA GLY A 109 15.80 1.70 -9.00
C GLY A 109 14.83 2.64 -9.71
N ALA A 110 15.28 3.36 -10.74
CA ALA A 110 14.46 4.29 -11.51
C ALA A 110 13.26 3.57 -12.18
N GLY A 111 12.07 4.10 -11.97
CA GLY A 111 10.82 3.55 -12.48
C GLY A 111 10.70 3.69 -13.99
N THR A 112 10.43 2.57 -14.66
CA THR A 112 10.14 2.51 -16.10
C THR A 112 8.64 2.38 -16.37
N ASN A 113 7.87 1.93 -15.37
CA ASN A 113 6.43 1.70 -15.43
C ASN A 113 5.94 0.88 -16.63
N THR A 114 6.77 -0.02 -17.16
CA THR A 114 6.41 -0.79 -18.37
C THR A 114 5.21 -1.71 -18.17
N THR A 115 4.82 -1.98 -16.92
CA THR A 115 3.62 -2.75 -16.58
C THR A 115 2.36 -1.90 -16.45
N GLY A 116 2.46 -0.58 -16.27
CA GLY A 116 1.34 0.31 -15.95
C GLY A 116 0.88 0.30 -14.47
N PHE A 117 1.51 -0.48 -13.58
CA PHE A 117 1.17 -0.53 -12.15
C PHE A 117 1.29 0.82 -11.45
N SER A 118 2.23 1.66 -11.89
CA SER A 118 2.38 3.06 -11.51
C SER A 118 2.54 3.28 -9.99
N ALA A 119 3.39 2.49 -9.32
CA ALA A 119 3.71 2.69 -7.91
C ALA A 119 4.42 4.04 -7.67
N LEU A 120 3.81 4.88 -6.84
CA LEU A 120 4.38 6.14 -6.35
C LEU A 120 5.07 5.90 -5.01
N LEU A 121 6.24 6.51 -4.80
CA LEU A 121 7.00 6.43 -3.54
C LEU A 121 6.37 7.34 -2.47
N GLY A 122 5.18 6.95 -2.01
CA GLY A 122 4.33 7.76 -1.12
C GLY A 122 4.74 7.78 0.36
N GLY A 123 5.82 7.10 0.73
CA GLY A 123 6.24 6.91 2.11
C GLY A 123 5.22 6.09 2.93
N TYR A 124 5.34 6.19 4.25
CA TYR A 124 4.44 5.50 5.17
C TYR A 124 4.30 6.21 6.51
N ARG A 125 3.40 5.70 7.35
CA ARG A 125 3.26 6.06 8.76
C ARG A 125 3.77 4.92 9.65
N GLY A 126 4.81 5.17 10.44
CA GLY A 126 5.50 4.16 11.22
C GLY A 126 4.80 3.77 12.53
N TYR A 127 5.38 2.81 13.23
CA TYR A 127 4.89 2.27 14.52
C TYR A 127 4.49 3.37 15.52
N TYR A 128 5.40 4.32 15.75
CA TYR A 128 5.17 5.41 16.70
C TYR A 128 4.29 6.53 16.14
N GLY A 129 3.68 6.35 14.96
CA GLY A 129 2.77 7.30 14.31
C GLY A 129 3.43 8.46 13.57
N TYR A 130 4.77 8.48 13.45
CA TYR A 130 5.52 9.42 12.60
C TYR A 130 5.43 9.05 11.11
N PHE A 131 5.70 9.98 10.22
CA PHE A 131 5.72 9.76 8.77
C PHE A 131 7.15 9.70 8.24
N TYR A 132 7.41 8.80 7.31
CA TYR A 132 8.77 8.56 6.79
C TYR A 132 8.81 8.32 5.28
N TYR A 133 9.96 8.67 4.68
CA TYR A 133 10.39 8.25 3.33
C TYR A 133 9.49 8.66 2.15
N LEU A 134 8.77 9.78 2.24
CA LEU A 134 8.10 10.37 1.07
C LEU A 134 9.11 10.65 -0.05
N GLY A 135 8.82 10.15 -1.25
CA GLY A 135 9.68 10.22 -2.43
C GLY A 135 10.81 9.19 -2.46
N TYR A 136 10.96 8.39 -1.40
CA TYR A 136 12.01 7.38 -1.29
C TYR A 136 11.45 5.96 -1.32
N ASP A 137 10.37 5.71 -0.58
CA ASP A 137 9.87 4.37 -0.35
C ASP A 137 8.36 4.29 -0.58
N THR A 138 7.86 3.09 -0.92
CA THR A 138 6.44 2.76 -0.78
C THR A 138 6.24 1.34 -0.34
N TYR A 139 5.13 1.13 0.36
CA TYR A 139 4.74 -0.13 0.94
C TYR A 139 3.28 -0.38 0.59
N PHE A 140 2.96 -1.62 0.24
CA PHE A 140 1.58 -2.06 0.06
C PHE A 140 1.27 -3.18 1.02
N TRP A 141 0.20 -3.01 1.80
CA TRP A 141 -0.31 -4.07 2.65
C TRP A 141 -0.79 -5.27 1.83
N SER A 142 -0.47 -6.47 2.33
CA SER A 142 -1.16 -7.70 1.98
C SER A 142 -2.31 -7.96 2.94
N SER A 143 -3.32 -8.72 2.52
CA SER A 143 -4.34 -9.30 3.42
C SER A 143 -3.80 -10.46 4.26
N SER A 144 -2.60 -10.96 3.97
CA SER A 144 -1.98 -12.05 4.73
C SER A 144 -1.42 -11.58 6.07
N GLU A 145 -1.88 -12.22 7.13
CA GLU A 145 -1.36 -12.06 8.47
C GLU A 145 0.01 -12.76 8.62
N GLY A 146 0.92 -12.15 9.38
CA GLY A 146 2.19 -12.75 9.80
C GLY A 146 2.07 -13.34 11.21
N GLN A 147 3.19 -13.54 11.89
CA GLN A 147 3.13 -13.85 13.33
C GLN A 147 2.62 -12.64 14.09
N THR A 148 1.67 -12.82 15.03
CA THR A 148 1.16 -11.71 15.86
C THR A 148 2.34 -11.00 16.57
N PRO A 149 2.44 -9.65 16.50
CA PRO A 149 1.44 -8.67 16.04
C PRO A 149 1.57 -8.20 14.58
N PHE A 150 2.27 -8.93 13.73
CA PHE A 150 2.68 -8.52 12.39
C PHE A 150 1.73 -8.95 11.28
N ALA A 151 1.83 -8.26 10.15
CA ALA A 151 1.18 -8.59 8.89
C ALA A 151 2.15 -8.36 7.72
N SER A 152 1.91 -9.06 6.61
CA SER A 152 2.82 -9.02 5.47
C SER A 152 2.61 -7.77 4.61
N SER A 153 3.70 -7.21 4.10
CA SER A 153 3.69 -6.18 3.07
C SER A 153 4.71 -6.46 1.98
N ILE A 154 4.54 -5.78 0.85
CA ILE A 154 5.56 -5.65 -0.18
C ILE A 154 6.13 -4.24 -0.17
N TYR A 155 7.42 -4.11 -0.44
CA TYR A 155 8.19 -2.88 -0.29
C TYR A 155 9.06 -2.57 -1.51
N PHE A 156 9.15 -1.27 -1.83
CA PHE A 156 9.90 -0.70 -2.93
C PHE A 156 10.69 0.49 -2.39
N TYR A 157 11.99 0.59 -2.70
CA TYR A 157 12.83 1.73 -2.32
C TYR A 157 13.52 2.36 -3.52
N SER A 158 13.85 3.64 -3.41
CA SER A 158 14.15 4.50 -4.55
C SER A 158 15.30 4.00 -5.43
N ASN A 159 16.39 3.53 -4.83
CA ASN A 159 17.56 3.05 -5.56
C ASN A 159 17.60 1.52 -5.78
N GLY A 160 16.56 0.80 -5.36
CA GLY A 160 16.45 -0.66 -5.50
C GLY A 160 15.74 -1.11 -6.76
N SER A 161 16.25 -2.15 -7.41
CA SER A 161 15.65 -2.75 -8.60
C SER A 161 14.79 -3.98 -8.34
N PHE A 162 14.76 -4.46 -7.08
CA PHE A 162 14.07 -5.70 -6.68
C PHE A 162 12.85 -5.44 -5.80
N LEU A 163 11.95 -6.42 -5.71
CA LEU A 163 10.83 -6.40 -4.79
C LEU A 163 11.18 -7.12 -3.49
N PHE A 164 10.75 -6.55 -2.36
CA PHE A 164 11.03 -7.11 -1.04
C PHE A 164 9.73 -7.33 -0.28
N PHE A 165 9.73 -8.36 0.55
CA PHE A 165 8.65 -8.65 1.47
C PHE A 165 9.13 -8.49 2.90
N TYR A 166 8.28 -7.93 3.73
CA TYR A 166 8.56 -7.80 5.15
C TYR A 166 7.27 -7.84 5.94
N ASP A 167 7.36 -8.28 7.18
CA ASP A 167 6.22 -8.32 8.08
C ASP A 167 6.36 -7.15 9.08
N PHE A 168 5.35 -6.28 9.13
CA PHE A 168 5.34 -5.09 9.98
C PHE A 168 4.20 -5.14 10.98
N ASP A 169 4.33 -4.40 12.08
CA ASP A 169 3.25 -4.30 13.06
C ASP A 169 1.99 -3.78 12.37
N LYS A 170 0.85 -4.38 12.68
CA LYS A 170 -0.45 -4.05 12.07
C LYS A 170 -0.85 -2.57 12.23
N VAL A 171 -0.21 -1.84 13.15
CA VAL A 171 -0.44 -0.41 13.34
C VAL A 171 0.23 0.47 12.27
N TYR A 172 1.20 -0.02 11.49
CA TYR A 172 1.82 0.78 10.44
C TYR A 172 0.78 1.24 9.40
N GLY A 173 0.93 2.46 8.90
CA GLY A 173 0.10 3.01 7.84
C GLY A 173 0.78 2.86 6.49
N PHE A 174 0.29 1.94 5.65
CA PHE A 174 0.79 1.72 4.29
C PHE A 174 -0.29 1.99 3.24
N SER A 175 0.15 2.19 2.00
CA SER A 175 -0.76 2.26 0.86
C SER A 175 -1.40 0.89 0.60
N VAL A 176 -2.47 0.89 -0.18
CA VAL A 176 -3.17 -0.34 -0.58
C VAL A 176 -3.37 -0.35 -2.08
N ARG A 177 -3.08 -1.48 -2.70
CA ARG A 177 -3.43 -1.81 -4.09
C ARG A 177 -4.43 -2.96 -4.03
N CYS A 178 -5.50 -2.88 -4.83
CA CYS A 178 -6.44 -4.00 -4.94
C CYS A 178 -6.21 -4.79 -6.22
N ILE A 179 -6.67 -6.02 -6.19
CA ILE A 179 -6.73 -6.96 -7.31
C ILE A 179 -8.18 -7.41 -7.52
N LYS A 180 -8.55 -7.84 -8.72
CA LYS A 180 -9.85 -8.52 -8.95
C LYS A 180 -9.79 -10.00 -8.57
#